data_AF-A0AAE8JWQ0-F1
#
_entry.id   AF-A0AAE8JWQ0-F1
#
_cell.length_a   1.000
_cell.length_b   1.000
_cell.length_c   1.000
_cell.angle_alpha   90.00
_cell.angle_beta   90.00
_cell.angle_gamma   90.00
#
_symmetry.space_group_name_H-M   'P 1'
#
loop_
_entity.id
_entity.type
_entity.pdbx_description
1 polymer ?
#
loop_
_entity_poly.entity_id
_entity_poly.type
_entity_poly.pdbx_seq_one_letter_code
_entity_poly.pdbx_strand_id
1 'polypeptide(L)'
;MQSSIQARWHVVCVGFCMPALLGCTRAAPEQQLRATLEQMHQAIEACEIGTAMAPVAEDFVGENGLDAAGLRRLVQAQMLGNAQIGVTMGPVDVALRGDTATVQFTALFTGGNGRWVPDQAQTYQVTTGWRLQGSDWQLYHAQWAPAGRGKRVDRLKAPVGAVGRMVALVIVVDRDGGFAALVTSPILGANTCWRGRASGRNAQCL
;
A
#
# COMPACT_ATOMS: atom_id res chain seq x y z
N MET A 1 -10.07 35.57 62.68
CA MET A 1 -9.50 34.42 61.93
C MET A 1 -10.68 33.54 61.53
N GLN A 2 -11.39 33.89 60.45
CA GLN A 2 -11.18 33.36 59.08
C GLN A 2 -11.70 31.92 58.99
N SER A 3 -12.99 31.68 58.75
CA SER A 3 -13.68 31.84 57.45
C SER A 3 -12.91 31.30 56.24
N SER A 4 -12.21 30.17 56.39
CA SER A 4 -11.47 29.54 55.28
C SER A 4 -11.65 28.03 55.12
N ILE A 5 -12.36 27.34 56.01
CA ILE A 5 -12.51 25.87 55.96
C ILE A 5 -13.59 25.42 54.96
N GLN A 6 -14.59 26.25 54.66
CA GLN A 6 -15.67 25.92 53.71
C GLN A 6 -15.26 26.10 52.24
N ALA A 7 -14.16 26.81 51.93
CA ALA A 7 -13.82 27.18 50.55
C ALA A 7 -12.98 26.14 49.78
N ARG A 8 -12.43 25.11 50.45
CA ARG A 8 -11.64 24.05 49.77
C ARG A 8 -12.50 22.96 49.15
N TRP A 9 -13.76 22.81 49.58
CA TRP A 9 -14.68 21.80 49.04
C TRP A 9 -15.41 22.28 47.77
N HIS A 10 -15.49 23.61 47.52
CA HIS A 10 -16.20 24.17 46.37
C HIS A 10 -15.35 24.33 45.10
N VAL A 11 -14.01 24.31 45.19
CA VAL A 11 -13.13 24.39 44.01
C VAL A 11 -13.05 23.05 43.25
N VAL A 12 -13.50 21.95 43.88
CA VAL A 12 -13.58 20.61 43.26
C VAL A 12 -14.72 20.50 42.24
N CYS A 13 -15.72 21.40 42.25
CA CYS A 13 -16.99 21.17 41.56
C CYS A 13 -17.21 21.91 40.22
N VAL A 14 -16.31 22.78 39.75
CA VAL A 14 -16.64 23.67 38.59
C VAL A 14 -15.64 23.59 37.43
N GLY A 15 -14.56 22.82 37.54
CA GLY A 15 -13.39 23.02 36.69
C GLY A 15 -13.08 21.98 35.62
N PHE A 16 -13.76 20.84 35.50
CA PHE A 16 -13.49 19.92 34.37
C PHE A 16 -14.57 18.83 34.25
N CYS A 17 -15.81 19.23 33.97
CA CYS A 17 -16.72 18.36 33.22
C CYS A 17 -16.14 18.19 31.81
N MET A 18 -15.10 17.35 31.71
CA MET A 18 -14.64 16.80 30.45
C MET A 18 -15.82 16.04 29.87
N PRO A 19 -16.33 16.41 28.69
CA PRO A 19 -17.59 15.89 28.20
C PRO A 19 -17.49 14.37 28.03
N ALA A 20 -18.20 13.64 28.87
CA ALA A 20 -18.46 12.22 28.75
C ALA A 20 -19.45 11.99 27.60
N LEU A 21 -19.00 12.25 26.37
CA LEU A 21 -19.68 11.89 25.13
C LEU A 21 -18.73 11.05 24.26
N LEU A 22 -18.10 10.05 24.87
CA LEU A 22 -17.75 8.83 24.14
C LEU A 22 -19.04 8.05 23.93
N GLY A 23 -19.90 8.54 23.04
CA GLY A 23 -20.85 7.66 22.40
C GLY A 23 -20.01 6.61 21.68
N CYS A 24 -19.94 5.40 22.23
CA CYS A 24 -19.45 4.20 21.56
C CYS A 24 -20.33 3.92 20.34
N THR A 25 -20.25 4.78 19.32
CA THR A 25 -20.80 4.50 18.01
C THR A 25 -19.83 3.50 17.42
N ARG A 26 -20.27 2.24 17.36
CA ARG A 26 -19.57 1.16 16.67
C ARG A 26 -19.11 1.71 15.31
N ALA A 27 -17.82 1.62 15.01
CA ALA A 27 -17.31 2.03 13.70
C ALA A 27 -18.17 1.36 12.62
N ALA A 28 -18.48 2.10 11.55
CA ALA A 28 -19.24 1.54 10.44
C ALA A 28 -18.54 0.24 9.97
N PRO A 29 -19.26 -0.84 9.61
CA PRO A 29 -18.65 -2.14 9.32
C PRO A 29 -17.48 -2.07 8.33
N GLU A 30 -17.58 -1.16 7.35
CA GLU A 30 -16.53 -0.83 6.40
C GLU A 30 -15.25 -0.25 7.05
N GLN A 31 -15.39 0.68 8.00
CA GLN A 31 -14.24 1.24 8.71
C GLN A 31 -13.52 0.18 9.53
N GLN A 32 -14.28 -0.74 10.14
CA GLN A 32 -13.70 -1.86 10.86
C GLN A 32 -12.91 -2.78 9.91
N LEU A 33 -13.46 -3.08 8.73
CA LEU A 33 -12.76 -3.88 7.71
C LEU A 33 -11.47 -3.21 7.24
N ARG A 34 -11.50 -1.89 6.97
CA ARG A 34 -10.31 -1.12 6.60
C ARG A 34 -9.26 -1.15 7.71
N ALA A 35 -9.68 -1.05 8.98
CA ALA A 35 -8.76 -1.18 10.12
C ALA A 35 -8.13 -2.57 10.23
N THR A 36 -8.92 -3.64 10.02
CA THR A 36 -8.39 -5.02 9.98
C THR A 36 -7.39 -5.21 8.84
N LEU A 37 -7.67 -4.68 7.65
CA LEU A 37 -6.75 -4.74 6.51
C LEU A 37 -5.43 -4.02 6.82
N GLU A 38 -5.49 -2.84 7.44
CA GLU A 38 -4.32 -2.07 7.83
C GLU A 38 -3.49 -2.78 8.91
N GLN A 39 -4.13 -3.37 9.92
CA GLN A 39 -3.44 -4.18 10.94
C GLN A 39 -2.74 -5.39 10.33
N MET A 40 -3.42 -6.08 9.40
CA MET A 40 -2.83 -7.20 8.68
C MET A 40 -1.63 -6.77 7.83
N HIS A 41 -1.72 -5.62 7.15
CA HIS A 41 -0.62 -5.05 6.38
C HIS A 41 0.59 -4.72 7.26
N GLN A 42 0.38 -4.01 8.38
CA GLN A 42 1.44 -3.67 9.32
C GLN A 42 2.12 -4.92 9.91
N ALA A 43 1.34 -5.95 10.23
CA ALA A 43 1.89 -7.23 10.68
C ALA A 43 2.74 -7.93 9.62
N ILE A 44 2.37 -7.85 8.34
CA ILE A 44 3.18 -8.37 7.24
C ILE A 44 4.51 -7.61 7.15
N GLU A 45 4.50 -6.28 7.22
CA GLU A 45 5.72 -5.47 7.20
C GLU A 45 6.62 -5.73 8.41
N ALA A 46 6.02 -5.92 9.59
CA ALA A 46 6.72 -6.27 10.83
C ALA A 46 7.19 -7.74 10.90
N CYS A 47 6.89 -8.54 9.87
CA CYS A 47 7.14 -9.98 9.84
C CYS A 47 6.48 -10.77 11.00
N GLU A 48 5.36 -10.28 11.53
CA GLU A 48 4.57 -10.93 12.57
C GLU A 48 3.51 -11.87 11.98
N ILE A 49 3.93 -13.09 11.64
CA ILE A 49 3.05 -14.08 10.97
C ILE A 49 1.79 -14.38 11.78
N GLY A 50 1.89 -14.47 13.11
CA GLY A 50 0.74 -14.76 13.98
C GLY A 50 -0.35 -13.70 13.84
N THR A 51 0.04 -12.44 13.95
CA THR A 51 -0.84 -11.27 13.80
C THR A 51 -1.38 -11.16 12.37
N ALA A 52 -0.53 -11.35 11.36
CA ALA A 52 -0.92 -11.28 9.96
C ALA A 52 -1.92 -12.39 9.55
N MET A 53 -1.82 -13.57 10.17
CA MET A 53 -2.69 -14.71 9.88
C MET A 53 -3.96 -14.74 10.74
N ALA A 54 -4.05 -13.92 11.79
CA ALA A 54 -5.20 -13.88 12.70
C ALA A 54 -6.57 -13.66 12.00
N PRO A 55 -6.69 -12.77 10.99
CA PRO A 55 -7.97 -12.60 10.29
C PRO A 55 -8.24 -13.69 9.23
N VAL A 56 -7.33 -14.63 8.98
CA VAL A 56 -7.51 -15.67 7.94
C VAL A 56 -8.42 -16.77 8.46
N ALA A 57 -9.51 -17.04 7.75
CA ALA A 57 -10.45 -18.09 8.09
C ALA A 57 -9.83 -19.48 7.95
N GLU A 58 -10.33 -20.46 8.72
CA GLU A 58 -9.87 -21.85 8.63
C GLU A 58 -10.18 -22.49 7.26
N ASP A 59 -11.31 -22.13 6.67
CA ASP A 59 -11.78 -22.56 5.35
C ASP A 59 -11.32 -21.62 4.21
N PHE A 60 -10.26 -20.85 4.45
CA PHE A 60 -9.71 -19.94 3.44
C PHE A 60 -9.34 -20.67 2.14
N VAL A 61 -9.71 -20.05 1.01
CA VAL A 61 -9.33 -20.50 -0.34
C VAL A 61 -8.62 -19.38 -1.08
N GLY A 62 -7.36 -19.61 -1.40
CA GLY A 62 -6.48 -18.72 -2.13
C GLY A 62 -6.39 -19.03 -3.62
N GLU A 63 -5.49 -18.32 -4.31
CA GLU A 63 -5.16 -18.59 -5.72
C GLU A 63 -4.78 -20.07 -5.91
N ASN A 64 -5.24 -20.70 -6.99
CA ASN A 64 -4.95 -22.09 -7.35
C ASN A 64 -5.29 -23.13 -6.26
N GLY A 65 -6.27 -22.83 -5.39
CA GLY A 65 -6.72 -23.75 -4.34
C GLY A 65 -5.83 -23.75 -3.09
N LEU A 66 -5.00 -22.71 -2.90
CA LEU A 66 -4.16 -22.55 -1.72
C LEU A 66 -5.01 -22.46 -0.45
N ASP A 67 -4.79 -23.37 0.51
CA ASP A 67 -5.50 -23.37 1.80
C ASP A 67 -4.83 -22.44 2.83
N ALA A 68 -5.46 -22.25 3.99
CA ALA A 68 -4.94 -21.39 5.07
C ALA A 68 -3.53 -21.80 5.53
N ALA A 69 -3.27 -23.10 5.60
CA ALA A 69 -1.97 -23.64 5.97
C ALA A 69 -0.91 -23.38 4.88
N GLY A 70 -1.28 -23.52 3.61
CA GLY A 70 -0.47 -23.16 2.45
C GLY A 70 -0.13 -21.68 2.42
N LEU A 71 -1.11 -20.81 2.66
CA LEU A 71 -0.89 -19.36 2.78
C LEU A 71 0.12 -19.04 3.88
N ARG A 72 -0.04 -19.63 5.07
CA ARG A 72 0.92 -19.44 6.18
C ARG A 72 2.34 -19.82 5.77
N ARG A 73 2.51 -20.96 5.11
CA ARG A 73 3.83 -21.43 4.62
C ARG A 73 4.40 -20.52 3.55
N LEU A 74 3.57 -20.00 2.65
CA LEU A 74 3.97 -19.04 1.61
C LEU A 74 4.50 -17.75 2.24
N VAL A 75 3.75 -17.18 3.20
CA VAL A 75 4.16 -15.98 3.93
C VAL A 75 5.46 -16.22 4.71
N GLN A 76 5.57 -17.35 5.40
CA GLN A 76 6.79 -17.77 6.09
C GLN A 76 8.00 -17.87 5.14
N ALA A 77 7.83 -18.52 3.99
CA ALA A 77 8.89 -18.66 3.00
C ALA A 77 9.35 -17.30 2.47
N GLN A 78 8.42 -16.37 2.24
CA GLN A 78 8.75 -15.00 1.83
C GLN A 78 9.53 -14.26 2.92
N MET A 79 9.14 -14.39 4.19
CA MET A 79 9.84 -13.77 5.33
C MET A 79 11.22 -14.37 5.58
N LEU A 80 11.39 -15.68 5.37
CA LEU A 80 12.69 -16.35 5.47
C LEU A 80 13.62 -15.99 4.29
N GLY A 81 13.06 -15.80 3.10
CA GLY A 81 13.80 -15.50 1.89
C GLY A 81 14.20 -14.02 1.73
N ASN A 82 13.62 -13.11 2.51
CA ASN A 82 13.86 -11.68 2.41
C ASN A 82 14.18 -11.09 3.78
N ALA A 83 15.27 -10.33 3.88
CA ALA A 83 15.63 -9.65 5.13
C ALA A 83 14.66 -8.48 5.43
N GLN A 84 14.08 -7.89 4.39
CA GLN A 84 13.01 -6.89 4.48
C GLN A 84 11.97 -7.18 3.40
N ILE A 85 10.69 -7.11 3.78
CA ILE A 85 9.55 -7.14 2.88
C ILE A 85 8.88 -5.77 2.97
N GLY A 86 8.77 -5.07 1.85
CA GLY A 86 7.94 -3.88 1.74
C GLY A 86 6.66 -4.21 0.99
N VAL A 87 5.53 -3.71 1.47
CA VAL A 87 4.25 -3.83 0.76
C VAL A 87 3.68 -2.43 0.62
N THR A 88 3.62 -1.87 -0.58
CA THR A 88 2.92 -0.59 -0.79
C THR A 88 1.56 -0.87 -1.39
N MET A 89 0.51 -0.65 -0.61
CA MET A 89 -0.87 -0.75 -1.08
C MET A 89 -1.30 0.53 -1.80
N GLY A 90 -1.95 0.38 -2.95
CA GLY A 90 -2.63 1.44 -3.66
C GLY A 90 -4.02 1.72 -3.06
N PRO A 91 -4.85 2.53 -3.75
CA PRO A 91 -6.22 2.78 -3.32
C PRO A 91 -7.01 1.49 -3.10
N VAL A 92 -7.70 1.41 -1.96
CA VAL A 92 -8.49 0.24 -1.57
C VAL A 92 -9.96 0.48 -1.90
N ASP A 93 -10.47 -0.25 -2.89
CA ASP A 93 -11.88 -0.31 -3.22
C ASP A 93 -12.57 -1.38 -2.37
N VAL A 94 -13.70 -1.04 -1.77
CA VAL A 94 -14.43 -1.91 -0.84
C VAL A 94 -15.90 -1.93 -1.23
N ALA A 95 -16.39 -3.12 -1.58
CA ALA A 95 -17.79 -3.37 -1.88
C ALA A 95 -18.42 -4.21 -0.76
N LEU A 96 -19.23 -3.58 0.10
CA LEU A 96 -19.99 -4.27 1.15
C LEU A 96 -21.30 -4.85 0.59
N ARG A 97 -21.65 -6.05 1.07
CA ARG A 97 -22.90 -6.75 0.81
C ARG A 97 -23.36 -7.45 2.09
N GLY A 98 -24.10 -6.73 2.93
CA GLY A 98 -24.53 -7.22 4.25
C GLY A 98 -23.31 -7.58 5.10
N ASP A 99 -23.22 -8.86 5.48
CA ASP A 99 -22.14 -9.41 6.30
C ASP A 99 -20.93 -9.90 5.48
N THR A 100 -20.89 -9.60 4.18
CA THR A 100 -19.74 -9.93 3.32
C THR A 100 -19.18 -8.68 2.66
N ALA A 101 -17.90 -8.71 2.32
CA ALA A 101 -17.26 -7.65 1.57
C ALA A 101 -16.28 -8.21 0.54
N THR A 102 -16.15 -7.51 -0.58
CA THR A 102 -15.08 -7.72 -1.54
C THR A 102 -14.17 -6.51 -1.52
N VAL A 103 -12.87 -6.76 -1.36
CA VAL A 103 -11.86 -5.71 -1.30
C VAL A 103 -10.91 -5.89 -2.48
N GLN A 104 -10.67 -4.83 -3.23
CA GLN A 104 -9.78 -4.82 -4.39
C GLN A 104 -8.75 -3.70 -4.25
N PHE A 105 -7.49 -4.04 -4.46
CA PHE A 105 -6.39 -3.09 -4.41
C PHE A 105 -5.19 -3.57 -5.22
N THR A 106 -4.34 -2.63 -5.58
CA THR A 106 -3.02 -2.92 -6.15
C THR A 106 -1.99 -2.98 -5.02
N ALA A 107 -1.12 -3.98 -5.02
CA ALA A 107 -0.03 -4.09 -4.06
C ALA A 107 1.32 -4.17 -4.78
N LEU A 108 2.24 -3.27 -4.44
CA LEU A 108 3.64 -3.36 -4.83
C LEU A 108 4.40 -4.10 -3.74
N PHE A 109 4.88 -5.28 -4.06
CA PHE A 109 5.74 -6.06 -3.17
C PHE A 109 7.20 -5.77 -3.52
N THR A 110 7.98 -5.42 -2.51
CA THR A 110 9.43 -5.25 -2.60
C THR A 110 10.11 -6.25 -1.68
N GLY A 111 11.21 -6.83 -2.15
CA GLY A 111 12.01 -7.78 -1.40
C GLY A 111 13.49 -7.50 -1.58
N GLY A 112 14.28 -7.68 -0.54
CA GLY A 112 15.72 -7.47 -0.63
C GLY A 112 16.49 -7.93 0.61
N ASN A 113 17.81 -7.91 0.47
CA ASN A 113 18.77 -8.26 1.52
C ASN A 113 18.98 -7.16 2.59
N GLY A 114 18.17 -6.09 2.59
CA GLY A 114 18.28 -4.99 3.55
C GLY A 114 19.31 -3.90 3.19
N ARG A 115 19.94 -3.96 2.00
CA ARG A 115 20.65 -2.80 1.42
C ARG A 115 19.63 -1.77 0.92
N TRP A 116 20.07 -0.51 0.82
CA TRP A 116 19.29 0.68 0.48
C TRP A 116 18.37 0.61 -0.76
N VAL A 117 18.45 -0.43 -1.59
CA VAL A 117 17.60 -0.64 -2.77
C VAL A 117 17.07 -2.07 -2.74
N PRO A 118 15.74 -2.29 -2.91
CA PRO A 118 15.17 -3.63 -3.04
C PRO A 118 15.75 -4.37 -4.26
N ASP A 119 16.00 -5.66 -4.10
CA ASP A 119 16.51 -6.51 -5.18
C ASP A 119 15.39 -6.94 -6.14
N GLN A 120 14.15 -6.99 -5.65
CA GLN A 120 12.96 -7.38 -6.41
C GLN A 120 11.80 -6.42 -6.13
N ALA A 121 11.05 -6.09 -7.18
CA ALA A 121 9.83 -5.29 -7.09
C ALA A 121 8.78 -5.83 -8.07
N GLN A 122 7.61 -6.21 -7.56
CA GLN A 122 6.53 -6.75 -8.39
C GLN A 122 5.18 -6.22 -7.94
N THR A 123 4.36 -5.81 -8.90
CA THR A 123 3.02 -5.30 -8.64
C THR A 123 1.98 -6.38 -8.90
N TYR A 124 1.02 -6.50 -8.00
CA TYR A 124 -0.09 -7.43 -8.08
C TYR A 124 -1.42 -6.69 -7.96
N GLN A 125 -2.41 -7.13 -8.73
CA GLN A 125 -3.81 -6.80 -8.46
C GLN A 125 -4.33 -7.86 -7.50
N VAL A 126 -4.82 -7.44 -6.34
CA VAL A 126 -5.31 -8.32 -5.28
C VAL A 126 -6.82 -8.14 -5.13
N THR A 127 -7.53 -9.26 -5.02
CA THR A 127 -8.96 -9.32 -4.70
C THR A 127 -9.16 -10.24 -3.52
N THR A 128 -9.80 -9.74 -2.45
CA THR A 128 -10.05 -10.50 -1.23
C THR A 128 -11.54 -10.52 -0.90
N GLY A 129 -11.99 -11.67 -0.40
CA GLY A 129 -13.35 -11.90 0.08
C GLY A 129 -13.36 -12.01 1.60
N TRP A 130 -14.20 -11.19 2.23
CA TRP A 130 -14.30 -11.05 3.66
C TRP A 130 -15.73 -11.35 4.13
N ARG A 131 -15.86 -11.95 5.31
CA ARG A 131 -17.14 -12.15 5.98
C ARG A 131 -17.05 -11.69 7.42
N LEU A 132 -18.12 -11.09 7.91
CA LEU A 132 -18.25 -10.65 9.29
C LEU A 132 -18.76 -11.84 10.12
N GLN A 133 -17.96 -12.31 11.07
CA GLN A 133 -18.37 -13.33 12.03
C GLN A 133 -18.41 -12.71 13.42
N GLY A 134 -19.62 -12.48 13.94
CA GLY A 134 -19.83 -11.79 15.20
C GLY A 134 -19.43 -10.31 15.11
N SER A 135 -18.25 -9.98 15.63
CA SER A 135 -17.63 -8.66 15.49
C SER A 135 -16.42 -8.66 14.57
N ASP A 136 -15.93 -9.80 14.10
CA ASP A 136 -14.62 -9.88 13.47
C ASP A 136 -14.71 -10.18 11.98
N TRP A 137 -13.94 -9.45 11.19
CA TRP A 137 -13.82 -9.69 9.75
C TRP A 137 -12.84 -10.82 9.50
N GLN A 138 -13.31 -11.84 8.80
CA GLN A 138 -12.52 -12.99 8.40
C GLN A 138 -12.31 -13.01 6.89
N LEU A 139 -11.04 -13.13 6.49
CA LEU A 139 -10.61 -13.36 5.13
C LEU A 139 -10.84 -14.83 4.78
N TYR A 140 -11.83 -15.12 3.95
CA TYR A 140 -12.13 -16.48 3.49
C TYR A 140 -11.68 -16.75 2.06
N HIS A 141 -11.32 -15.71 1.31
CA HIS A 141 -10.87 -15.87 -0.07
C HIS A 141 -9.85 -14.80 -0.46
N ALA A 142 -8.80 -15.19 -1.17
CA ALA A 142 -7.89 -14.23 -1.80
C ALA A 142 -7.44 -14.71 -3.16
N GLN A 143 -7.41 -13.81 -4.12
CA GLN A 143 -6.82 -14.02 -5.43
C GLN A 143 -5.90 -12.86 -5.73
N TRP A 144 -4.78 -13.15 -6.36
CA TRP A 144 -3.86 -12.15 -6.86
C TRP A 144 -3.42 -12.53 -8.27
N ALA A 145 -3.15 -11.52 -9.08
CA ALA A 145 -2.57 -11.70 -10.39
C ALA A 145 -1.51 -10.62 -10.60
N PRO A 146 -0.43 -10.89 -11.34
CA PRO A 146 0.51 -9.85 -11.72
C PRO A 146 -0.25 -8.69 -12.36
N ALA A 147 -0.16 -7.50 -11.78
CA ALA A 147 -0.66 -6.30 -12.42
C ALA A 147 0.24 -6.08 -13.64
N GLY A 148 -0.25 -6.45 -14.82
CA GLY A 148 0.56 -6.54 -16.03
C GLY A 148 1.51 -5.35 -16.17
N ARG A 149 2.79 -5.66 -16.41
CA ARG A 149 3.88 -4.71 -16.73
C ARG A 149 3.28 -3.52 -17.46
N GLY A 150 3.39 -2.34 -16.84
CA GLY A 150 2.62 -1.13 -17.17
C GLY A 150 2.14 -1.09 -18.61
N LYS A 151 0.83 -0.99 -18.80
CA LYS A 151 0.28 -0.65 -20.11
C LYS A 151 1.10 0.51 -20.66
N ARG A 152 1.59 0.34 -21.89
CA ARG A 152 2.18 1.39 -22.73
C ARG A 152 1.48 2.70 -22.37
N VAL A 153 2.25 3.74 -22.04
CA VAL A 153 1.71 5.09 -21.94
C VAL A 153 1.25 5.46 -23.34
N ASP A 154 0.04 5.04 -23.70
CA ASP A 154 -0.65 5.48 -24.89
C ASP A 154 -0.97 6.95 -24.64
N ARG A 155 0.01 7.78 -24.98
CA ARG A 155 -0.09 9.22 -25.13
C ARG A 155 -0.94 9.84 -24.02
N LEU A 156 -0.31 10.14 -22.88
CA LEU A 156 -0.85 11.14 -21.96
C LEU A 156 -1.18 12.38 -22.82
N LYS A 157 -2.46 12.62 -23.10
CA LYS A 157 -2.89 13.86 -23.73
C LYS A 157 -2.73 14.92 -22.66
N ALA A 158 -1.57 15.55 -22.65
CA ALA A 158 -1.26 16.60 -21.70
C ALA A 158 -2.36 17.66 -21.75
N PRO A 159 -2.86 18.16 -20.61
CA PRO A 159 -3.65 19.37 -20.59
C PRO A 159 -2.78 20.51 -21.14
N VAL A 160 -3.16 21.02 -22.31
CA VAL A 160 -2.62 22.28 -22.84
C VAL A 160 -3.11 23.38 -21.90
N GLY A 161 -2.26 23.81 -20.98
CA GLY A 161 -2.60 24.90 -20.06
C GLY A 161 -1.87 24.85 -18.74
N ALA A 162 -0.54 24.84 -18.73
CA ALA A 162 0.23 25.29 -17.57
C ALA A 162 1.59 25.83 -18.04
N VAL A 163 1.68 27.15 -18.05
CA VAL A 163 2.90 27.92 -18.30
C VAL A 163 3.85 27.70 -17.11
N GLY A 164 5.08 27.25 -17.36
CA GLY A 164 6.16 27.27 -16.36
C GLY A 164 7.08 26.06 -16.37
N ARG A 165 8.16 26.15 -17.16
CA ARG A 165 9.43 25.39 -17.10
C ARG A 165 9.36 23.95 -16.56
N MET A 166 9.03 23.00 -17.44
CA MET A 166 9.44 21.61 -17.28
C MET A 166 10.22 21.18 -18.53
N VAL A 167 11.47 20.77 -18.33
CA VAL A 167 12.19 19.99 -19.34
C VAL A 167 11.70 18.55 -19.15
N ALA A 168 10.86 18.07 -20.07
CA ALA A 168 10.47 16.67 -20.07
C ALA A 168 11.66 15.85 -20.58
N LEU A 169 12.36 15.18 -19.67
CA LEU A 169 13.37 14.19 -20.00
C LEU A 169 12.69 12.82 -20.04
N VAL A 170 12.44 12.32 -21.24
CA VAL A 170 11.92 10.95 -21.43
C VAL A 170 13.10 10.06 -21.75
N ILE A 171 13.47 9.17 -20.83
CA ILE A 171 14.50 8.14 -21.03
C ILE A 171 13.80 6.81 -21.27
N VAL A 172 14.01 6.22 -22.44
CA VAL A 172 13.59 4.85 -22.74
C VAL A 172 14.83 3.97 -22.66
N VAL A 173 14.84 3.01 -21.74
CA VAL A 173 15.93 2.02 -21.60
C VAL A 173 15.46 0.68 -22.13
N ASP A 174 16.24 0.11 -23.05
CA ASP A 174 16.00 -1.18 -23.67
C ASP A 174 16.59 -2.33 -22.83
N ARG A 175 16.08 -3.56 -23.04
CA ARG A 175 16.44 -4.77 -22.30
C ARG A 175 17.92 -5.16 -22.46
N ASP A 176 18.58 -4.70 -23.53
CA ASP A 176 20.01 -4.90 -23.79
C ASP A 176 20.93 -3.78 -23.25
N GLY A 177 20.40 -2.86 -22.43
CA GLY A 177 21.17 -1.76 -21.82
C GLY A 177 21.41 -0.54 -22.73
N GLY A 178 20.69 -0.45 -23.86
CA GLY A 178 20.63 0.75 -24.69
C GLY A 178 19.66 1.79 -24.11
N PHE A 179 19.92 3.09 -24.31
CA PHE A 179 18.95 4.13 -23.96
C PHE A 179 18.76 5.13 -25.10
N ALA A 180 17.54 5.66 -25.20
CA ALA A 180 17.23 6.82 -26.03
C ALA A 180 16.61 7.90 -25.15
N ALA A 181 17.19 9.09 -25.17
CA ALA A 181 16.68 10.25 -24.45
C ALA A 181 16.16 11.28 -25.44
N LEU A 182 14.90 11.68 -25.27
CA LEU A 182 14.34 12.82 -26.00
C LEU A 182 14.27 14.00 -25.04
N VAL A 183 15.04 15.05 -25.34
CA VAL A 183 15.01 16.31 -24.60
C VAL A 183 14.34 17.34 -25.49
N THR A 184 13.13 17.75 -25.11
CA THR A 184 12.45 18.87 -25.78
C THR A 184 12.79 20.15 -25.04
N SER A 185 13.73 20.94 -25.57
CA SER A 185 14.01 22.28 -25.05
C SER A 185 13.14 23.30 -25.78
N PRO A 186 12.29 24.07 -25.09
CA PRO A 186 11.50 25.12 -25.75
C PRO A 186 12.33 26.34 -26.17
N ILE A 187 13.61 26.43 -25.75
CA ILE A 187 14.50 27.58 -26.02
C ILE A 187 15.26 27.41 -27.36
N LEU A 188 15.54 26.17 -27.73
CA LEU A 188 16.15 25.79 -29.01
C LEU A 188 15.13 24.87 -29.66
N GLY A 189 14.37 25.35 -30.64
CA GLY A 189 13.28 24.60 -31.31
C GLY A 189 13.74 23.37 -32.12
N ALA A 190 14.61 22.54 -31.56
CA ALA A 190 15.16 21.34 -32.13
C ALA A 190 14.97 20.18 -31.13
N ASN A 191 14.24 19.17 -31.57
CA ASN A 191 14.14 17.90 -30.86
C ASN A 191 15.45 17.15 -31.08
N THR A 192 16.36 17.20 -30.10
CA THR A 192 17.59 16.41 -30.19
C THR A 192 17.31 15.01 -29.65
N CYS A 193 17.35 14.03 -30.54
CA CYS A 193 17.17 12.62 -30.21
C CYS A 193 18.56 12.03 -29.98
N TRP A 194 18.90 11.74 -28.71
CA TRP A 194 20.18 11.15 -28.35
C TRP A 194 20.01 9.64 -28.17
N ARG A 195 20.77 8.85 -28.92
CA ARG A 195 20.83 7.39 -28.80
C ARG A 195 22.20 7.02 -28.23
N GLY A 196 22.24 6.18 -27.20
CA GLY A 196 23.49 5.79 -26.54
C GLY A 196 23.42 4.40 -25.94
N ARG A 197 24.55 3.90 -25.44
CA ARG A 197 24.64 2.62 -24.72
C ARG A 197 25.21 2.88 -23.32
N ALA A 198 24.57 2.35 -22.30
CA ALA A 198 25.08 2.46 -20.93
C ALA A 198 26.01 1.27 -20.64
N SER A 199 27.27 1.54 -20.27
CA SER A 199 28.22 0.52 -19.81
C SER A 199 28.79 0.95 -18.47
N GLY A 200 28.25 0.40 -17.38
CA GLY A 200 28.63 0.77 -16.02
C GLY A 200 28.10 2.15 -15.60
N ARG A 201 28.89 2.93 -14.84
CA ARG A 201 28.50 4.26 -14.32
C ARG A 201 28.61 5.41 -15.32
N ASN A 202 29.05 5.15 -16.56
CA ASN A 202 29.19 6.16 -17.60
C ASN A 202 28.23 5.88 -18.77
N ALA A 203 27.53 6.93 -19.22
CA ALA A 203 26.71 6.90 -20.42
C ALA A 203 27.52 7.50 -21.59
N GLN A 204 27.69 6.75 -22.67
CA GLN A 204 28.33 7.24 -23.90
C GLN A 204 27.25 7.43 -24.98
N CYS A 205 27.24 8.63 -25.57
CA CYS A 205 26.39 8.94 -26.73
C CYS A 205 27.01 8.33 -27.99
N LEU A 206 26.19 7.73 -28.84
CA LEU A 206 26.57 7.28 -30.18
C LEU A 206 26.31 8.38 -31.21
#